data_AF-A0A3N5NHN8-F1
#
_entry.id   AF-A0A3N5NHN8-F1
#
_cell.length_a   1.000
_cell.length_b   1.000
_cell.length_c   1.000
_cell.angle_alpha   90.00
_cell.angle_beta   90.00
_cell.angle_gamma   90.00
#
_symmetry.space_group_name_H-M   'P 1'
#
loop_
_entity.id
_entity.type
_entity.pdbx_description
1 polymer ?
#
loop_
_entity_poly.entity_id
_entity_poly.type
_entity_poly.pdbx_seq_one_letter_code
_entity_poly.pdbx_strand_id
1 'polypeptide(L)'
;MAAAEIRNPQQEIYLFRGRLLVAAIIVTAMFLLLFGRFVHLQVFEHAHYDTLAESNRIAIAPVVPNRGLILDRNGVELAHNFSAYTL
;
A
#
# COMPACT_ATOMS: atom_id res chain seq x y z
N MET A 1 -24.64 -43.38 -38.88
CA MET A 1 -23.18 -43.59 -38.84
C MET A 1 -22.55 -42.21 -38.81
N ALA A 2 -22.09 -41.76 -37.64
CA ALA A 2 -21.42 -40.47 -37.53
C ALA A 2 -20.06 -40.58 -38.23
N ALA A 3 -19.87 -39.84 -39.31
CA ALA A 3 -18.58 -39.73 -39.97
C ALA A 3 -17.56 -39.29 -38.92
N ALA A 4 -16.47 -40.04 -38.79
CA ALA A 4 -15.38 -39.68 -37.90
C ALA A 4 -14.89 -38.29 -38.30
N GLU A 5 -15.15 -37.30 -37.45
CA GLU A 5 -14.68 -35.94 -37.63
C GLU A 5 -13.16 -35.99 -37.74
N ILE A 6 -12.63 -35.63 -38.90
CA ILE A 6 -11.18 -35.65 -39.18
C ILE A 6 -10.58 -34.46 -38.42
N ARG A 7 -10.39 -34.65 -37.12
CA ARG A 7 -9.67 -33.72 -36.26
C ARG A 7 -8.20 -33.77 -36.66
N ASN A 8 -7.59 -32.61 -36.85
CA ASN A 8 -6.20 -32.51 -37.28
C ASN A 8 -5.36 -31.94 -36.11
N PRO A 9 -4.82 -32.79 -35.22
CA PRO A 9 -4.24 -32.36 -33.95
C PRO A 9 -3.10 -31.36 -34.12
N GLN A 10 -2.37 -31.46 -35.24
CA GLN A 10 -1.27 -30.57 -35.56
C GLN A 10 -1.76 -29.13 -35.73
N GLN A 11 -2.87 -28.91 -36.44
CA GLN A 11 -3.43 -27.58 -36.66
C GLN A 11 -3.95 -26.96 -35.35
N GLU A 12 -4.60 -27.75 -34.50
CA GLU A 12 -5.05 -27.29 -33.18
C GLU A 12 -3.87 -26.84 -32.30
N ILE A 13 -2.75 -27.58 -32.32
CA ILE A 13 -1.53 -27.24 -31.57
C ILE A 13 -0.88 -25.95 -32.08
N TYR A 14 -0.81 -25.74 -33.40
CA TYR A 14 -0.24 -24.50 -33.96
C TYR A 14 -1.06 -23.27 -33.56
N LEU A 15 -2.38 -23.33 -33.67
CA LEU A 15 -3.27 -22.24 -33.25
C LEU A 15 -3.16 -21.97 -31.74
N PHE A 16 -3.09 -23.03 -30.94
CA PHE A 16 -2.90 -22.91 -29.49
C PHE A 16 -1.56 -22.24 -29.12
N ARG A 17 -0.44 -22.67 -29.74
CA ARG A 17 0.88 -22.07 -29.53
C ARG A 17 0.93 -20.60 -29.93
N GLY A 18 0.28 -20.22 -31.03
CA GLY A 18 0.18 -18.83 -31.46
C GLY A 18 -0.52 -17.96 -30.41
N ARG A 19 -1.67 -18.41 -29.88
CA ARG A 19 -2.38 -17.71 -28.80
C ARG A 19 -1.54 -17.60 -27.53
N LEU A 20 -0.84 -18.67 -27.16
CA LEU A 20 0.04 -18.69 -25.99
C LEU A 20 1.19 -17.68 -26.14
N LEU A 21 1.81 -17.61 -27.31
CA LEU A 21 2.90 -16.68 -27.58
C LEU A 21 2.42 -15.23 -27.56
N VAL A 22 1.26 -14.94 -28.16
CA VAL A 22 0.64 -13.60 -28.10
C VAL A 22 0.32 -13.22 -26.65
N ALA A 23 -0.27 -14.11 -25.87
CA ALA A 23 -0.54 -13.88 -24.45
C ALA A 23 0.74 -13.61 -23.66
N ALA A 24 1.80 -14.40 -23.89
CA ALA A 24 3.09 -14.21 -23.25
C ALA A 24 3.69 -12.83 -23.56
N ILE A 25 3.68 -12.40 -24.82
CA ILE A 25 4.17 -11.07 -25.22
C ILE A 25 3.38 -9.96 -24.51
N ILE A 26 2.05 -10.06 -24.49
CA ILE A 26 1.19 -9.07 -23.83
C ILE A 26 1.54 -8.97 -22.33
N VAL A 27 1.62 -10.12 -21.65
CA VAL A 27 1.96 -10.17 -20.22
C VAL A 27 3.35 -9.58 -19.98
N THR A 28 4.35 -9.95 -20.77
CA THR A 28 5.71 -9.38 -20.66
C THR A 28 5.70 -7.87 -20.88
N ALA A 29 4.98 -7.36 -21.87
CA ALA A 29 4.86 -5.92 -22.11
C ALA A 29 4.21 -5.19 -20.93
N MET A 30 3.17 -5.77 -20.32
CA MET A 30 2.55 -5.21 -19.11
C MET A 30 3.54 -5.16 -17.94
N PHE A 31 4.33 -6.22 -17.73
CA PHE A 31 5.37 -6.22 -16.70
C PHE A 31 6.46 -5.18 -16.97
N LEU A 32 6.88 -4.98 -18.22
CA LEU A 32 7.83 -3.93 -18.59
C LEU A 32 7.28 -2.53 -18.31
N LEU A 33 5.99 -2.30 -18.56
CA LEU A 33 5.33 -1.04 -18.22
C LEU A 33 5.35 -0.82 -16.70
N LEU A 34 4.95 -1.82 -15.91
CA LEU A 34 4.98 -1.74 -14.45
C LEU A 34 6.40 -1.52 -13.92
N PHE A 35 7.39 -2.19 -14.52
CA PHE A 35 8.80 -2.01 -14.18
C PHE A 35 9.27 -0.59 -14.51
N GLY A 36 8.90 -0.04 -15.67
CA GLY A 36 9.16 1.36 -16.02
C GLY A 36 8.54 2.32 -15.01
N ARG A 37 7.29 2.07 -14.58
CA ARG A 37 6.63 2.86 -13.54
C ARG A 37 7.35 2.75 -12.18
N PHE A 38 7.81 1.56 -11.83
CA PHE A 38 8.60 1.32 -10.63
C PHE A 38 9.90 2.13 -10.66
N VAL A 39 10.67 2.05 -11.76
CA VAL A 39 11.90 2.85 -11.94
C VAL A 39 11.58 4.34 -11.83
N HIS A 40 10.46 4.81 -12.39
CA HIS A 40 10.10 6.22 -12.26
C HIS A 40 9.91 6.65 -10.81
N LEU A 41 9.14 5.87 -10.04
CA LEU A 41 8.91 6.18 -8.62
C LEU A 41 10.18 6.07 -7.79
N GLN A 42 11.04 5.11 -8.11
CA GLN A 42 12.24 4.79 -7.31
C GLN A 42 13.47 5.62 -7.68
N VAL A 43 13.55 6.19 -8.88
CA VAL A 43 14.72 6.96 -9.34
C VAL A 43 14.39 8.44 -9.50
N PHE A 44 13.34 8.77 -10.25
CA PHE A 44 12.98 10.18 -10.49
C PHE A 44 12.29 10.80 -9.29
N GLU A 45 11.38 10.06 -8.63
CA GLU A 45 10.62 10.57 -7.47
C GLU A 45 11.23 10.21 -6.11
N HIS A 46 12.40 9.58 -6.09
CA HIS A 46 13.04 9.09 -4.86
C HIS A 46 13.17 10.18 -3.79
N ALA A 47 13.78 11.31 -4.15
CA ALA A 47 14.05 12.40 -3.22
C ALA A 47 12.76 13.03 -2.67
N HIS A 48 11.70 13.07 -3.49
CA HIS A 48 10.40 13.58 -3.08
C HIS A 48 9.77 12.67 -2.02
N TYR A 49 9.74 11.36 -2.27
CA TYR A 49 9.16 10.39 -1.34
C TYR A 49 10.00 10.19 -0.08
N ASP A 50 11.32 10.32 -0.15
CA ASP A 50 12.20 10.30 1.03
C ASP A 50 11.92 11.50 1.95
N THR A 51 11.74 12.69 1.39
CA THR A 51 11.41 13.89 2.17
C THR A 51 10.05 13.74 2.86
N LEU A 52 9.05 13.22 2.14
CA LEU A 52 7.73 12.93 2.70
C LEU A 52 7.82 11.89 3.82
N ALA A 53 8.59 10.82 3.65
CA ALA A 53 8.82 9.81 4.67
C ALA A 53 9.47 10.39 5.93
N GLU A 54 10.48 11.26 5.79
CA GLU A 54 11.11 11.91 6.95
C GLU A 54 10.14 12.84 7.68
N SER A 55 9.27 13.54 6.97
CA SER A 55 8.22 14.37 7.61
C SER A 55 7.22 13.53 8.40
N ASN A 56 6.91 12.30 7.94
CA ASN A 56 6.04 11.36 8.64
C ASN A 56 6.72 10.68 9.85
N ARG A 57 8.03 10.80 10.00
CA ARG A 57 8.80 10.17 11.10
C ARG A 57 8.52 10.81 12.46
N ILE A 58 8.17 12.10 12.49
CA ILE A 58 7.99 12.85 13.74
C ILE A 58 6.52 13.25 13.88
N ALA A 59 5.80 12.55 14.74
CA ALA A 59 4.48 12.99 15.19
C ALA A 59 4.64 14.01 16.32
N ILE A 60 4.25 15.26 16.10
CA ILE A 60 4.20 16.28 17.15
C ILE A 60 2.97 16.00 18.02
N ALA A 61 3.17 15.30 19.13
CA ALA A 61 2.15 15.12 20.15
C ALA A 61 2.17 16.35 21.08
N PRO A 62 1.07 17.12 21.20
CA PRO A 62 0.99 18.20 22.17
C PRO A 62 1.03 17.63 23.59
N VAL A 63 1.89 18.19 24.45
CA VAL A 63 1.85 17.90 25.88
C VAL A 63 0.66 18.64 26.48
N VAL A 64 -0.33 17.91 26.99
CA VAL A 64 -1.49 18.51 27.65
C VAL A 64 -0.98 19.22 28.92
N PRO A 65 -1.25 20.53 29.10
CA PRO A 65 -0.89 21.20 30.34
C PRO A 65 -1.71 20.64 31.49
N ASN A 66 -1.06 20.39 32.63
CA ASN A 66 -1.78 20.03 33.85
C ASN A 66 -2.68 21.20 34.27
N ARG A 67 -3.97 20.94 34.50
CA ARG A 67 -4.89 21.93 35.07
C ARG A 67 -4.45 22.26 36.50
N GLY A 68 -4.52 23.54 36.90
CA GLY A 68 -4.19 23.96 38.26
C GLY A 68 -5.04 23.24 39.32
N LEU A 69 -4.41 22.97 40.48
CA LEU A 69 -5.08 22.40 41.65
C LEU A 69 -6.07 23.42 42.23
N ILE A 70 -7.29 22.98 42.53
CA ILE A 70 -8.27 23.81 43.25
C ILE A 70 -8.14 23.46 44.73
N LEU A 71 -7.73 24.42 45.55
CA LEU A 71 -7.52 24.29 47.00
C LEU A 71 -8.62 25.03 47.76
N ASP A 72 -9.06 24.49 48.89
CA ASP A 72 -9.81 25.25 49.90
C ASP A 72 -8.88 26.24 50.64
N ARG A 73 -9.46 27.20 51.36
CA ARG A 73 -8.74 28.20 52.19
C ARG A 73 -7.76 27.61 53.21
N ASN A 74 -7.93 26.34 53.56
CA ASN A 74 -7.08 25.58 54.49
C ASN A 74 -6.00 24.76 53.77
N GLY A 75 -5.82 24.92 52.45
CA GLY A 75 -4.83 24.19 51.66
C GLY A 75 -5.22 22.76 51.30
N VAL A 76 -6.47 22.36 51.52
CA VAL A 76 -6.98 21.02 51.18
C VAL A 76 -7.39 20.97 49.71
N GLU A 77 -6.92 19.96 48.98
CA GLU A 77 -7.24 19.76 47.56
C GLU A 77 -8.72 19.35 47.37
N LEU A 78 -9.48 20.16 46.63
CA LEU A 78 -10.87 19.90 46.27
C LEU A 78 -11.01 19.26 44.88
N ALA A 79 -10.08 19.55 43.96
CA ALA A 79 -10.03 18.94 42.64
C ALA A 79 -8.59 18.86 42.13
N HIS A 80 -8.18 17.66 41.70
CA HIS A 80 -6.89 17.38 41.07
C HIS A 80 -7.10 16.59 39.76
N ASN A 81 -6.13 16.64 38.84
CA ASN A 81 -6.18 15.83 37.62
C ASN A 81 -5.75 14.40 37.93
N PHE A 82 -6.50 13.42 37.46
CA PHE A 82 -6.11 12.01 37.46
C PHE A 82 -6.27 11.45 36.04
N SER A 83 -5.38 10.56 35.63
CA SER A 83 -5.47 9.90 34.32
C SER A 83 -6.52 8.79 34.36
N ALA A 84 -7.64 8.97 33.66
CA ALA A 84 -8.66 7.94 33.50
C ALA A 84 -8.33 7.06 32.29
N TYR A 85 -8.29 5.74 32.48
CA TYR A 85 -8.17 4.75 31.41
C TYR A 85 -9.55 4.15 31.12
N THR A 86 -10.02 4.27 29.88
CA THR A 86 -11.28 3.67 29.41
C THR A 86 -10.95 2.54 28.43
N LEU A 87 -11.54 1.36 28.67
CA LEU A 87 -11.40 0.14 27.85
C LEU A 87 -12.34 0.14 26.65
#